data_AF-A0A5K7XCH3-F1
#
_entry.id   AF-A0A5K7XCH3-F1
#
_cell.length_a   1.000
_cell.length_b   1.000
_cell.length_c   1.000
_cell.angle_alpha   90.00
_cell.angle_beta   90.00
_cell.angle_gamma   90.00
#
_symmetry.space_group_name_H-M   'P 1'
#
loop_
_entity.id
_entity.type
_entity.pdbx_description
1 polymer ?
#
loop_
_entity_poly.entity_id
_entity_poly.type
_entity_poly.pdbx_seq_one_letter_code
_entity_poly.pdbx_strand_id
1 'polypeptide(L)'
;MAAWDELVASWNDRLHYFLHRLIDHEHDVANVLQEVWLNAFRNIGGLQQGARLAPWLYTIARRSAMNHYRGAYARRAIDADAPAPNANLEPIEPTDDAFHLENAELVHFGLGRLEVPQRELLTLYFLDDLSIAEIATVLEIPPGTVKSRLSAARRELRRILDEEASRHE
;
A
#
# COMPACT_ATOMS: atom_id res chain seq x y z
N MET A 1 6.37 15.36 -22.54
CA MET A 1 6.95 14.08 -22.06
C MET A 1 7.79 14.30 -20.82
N ALA A 2 8.75 15.26 -20.78
CA ALA A 2 9.56 15.54 -19.59
C ALA A 2 8.81 15.65 -18.25
N ALA A 3 7.69 16.39 -18.17
CA ALA A 3 6.90 16.51 -16.94
C ALA A 3 6.21 15.20 -16.51
N TRP A 4 5.90 14.31 -17.46
CA TRP A 4 5.36 12.99 -17.16
C TRP A 4 6.46 12.07 -16.61
N ASP A 5 7.64 12.11 -17.22
CA ASP A 5 8.78 11.29 -16.79
C ASP A 5 9.22 11.68 -15.37
N GLU A 6 9.21 12.99 -15.05
CA GLU A 6 9.48 13.51 -13.70
C GLU A 6 8.40 13.08 -12.68
N LEU A 7 7.12 13.10 -13.08
CA LEU A 7 6.04 12.59 -12.25
C LEU A 7 6.23 11.10 -11.95
N VAL A 8 6.55 10.30 -12.96
CA VAL A 8 6.79 8.85 -12.80
C VAL A 8 7.97 8.64 -11.86
N ALA A 9 9.11 9.27 -12.13
CA ALA A 9 10.33 9.13 -11.32
C ALA A 9 10.09 9.54 -9.85
N SER A 10 9.33 10.60 -9.59
CA SER A 10 9.08 11.08 -8.22
C SER A 10 8.10 10.23 -7.41
N TRP A 11 7.26 9.42 -8.06
CA TRP A 11 6.18 8.66 -7.40
C TRP A 11 6.33 7.15 -7.50
N ASN A 12 7.21 6.66 -8.35
CA ASN A 12 7.36 5.23 -8.62
C ASN A 12 7.59 4.44 -7.34
N ASP A 13 8.55 4.86 -6.51
CA ASP A 13 8.94 4.12 -5.31
C ASP A 13 7.84 4.14 -4.24
N ARG A 14 7.11 5.26 -4.11
CA ARG A 14 5.96 5.37 -3.20
C ARG A 14 4.84 4.41 -3.60
N LEU A 15 4.51 4.37 -4.89
CA LEU A 15 3.46 3.50 -5.41
C LEU A 15 3.89 2.03 -5.37
N HIS A 16 5.16 1.74 -5.66
CA HIS A 16 5.74 0.41 -5.53
C HIS A 16 5.63 -0.08 -4.09
N TYR A 17 6.09 0.72 -3.13
CA TYR A 17 6.01 0.40 -1.70
C TYR A 17 4.56 0.15 -1.27
N PHE A 18 3.63 1.03 -1.66
CA PHE A 18 2.22 0.84 -1.35
C PHE A 18 1.68 -0.48 -1.92
N LEU A 19 1.93 -0.77 -3.20
CA LEU A 19 1.47 -1.99 -3.85
C LEU A 19 2.08 -3.26 -3.22
N HIS A 20 3.36 -3.24 -2.84
CA HIS A 20 4.01 -4.34 -2.13
C HIS A 20 3.41 -4.59 -0.75
N ARG A 21 2.80 -3.57 -0.12
CA ARG A 21 2.04 -3.78 1.13
C ARG A 21 0.70 -4.47 0.89
N LEU A 22 0.18 -4.39 -0.32
CA LEU A 22 -1.11 -4.96 -0.68
C LEU A 22 -0.99 -6.34 -1.33
N ILE A 23 0.08 -6.59 -2.09
CA ILE A 23 0.26 -7.75 -2.98
C ILE A 23 1.43 -8.61 -2.50
N ASP A 24 1.24 -9.93 -2.46
CA ASP A 24 2.21 -10.86 -1.87
C ASP A 24 3.38 -11.25 -2.79
N HIS A 25 3.26 -11.04 -4.11
CA HIS A 25 4.26 -11.49 -5.08
C HIS A 25 4.89 -10.33 -5.84
N GLU A 26 6.21 -10.21 -5.78
CA GLU A 26 6.98 -9.10 -6.37
C GLU A 26 6.73 -8.95 -7.89
N HIS A 27 6.68 -10.08 -8.61
CA HIS A 27 6.37 -10.06 -10.04
C HIS A 27 4.98 -9.50 -10.34
N ASP A 28 4.01 -9.68 -9.43
CA ASP A 28 2.68 -9.10 -9.56
C ASP A 28 2.70 -7.59 -9.26
N VAL A 29 3.51 -7.13 -8.31
CA VAL A 29 3.66 -5.71 -7.97
C VAL A 29 4.14 -4.91 -9.18
N ALA A 30 5.19 -5.35 -9.86
CA ALA A 30 5.74 -4.66 -11.03
C ALA A 30 4.70 -4.55 -12.17
N ASN A 31 3.94 -5.63 -12.42
CA ASN A 31 2.87 -5.63 -13.42
C ASN A 31 1.74 -4.67 -13.04
N VAL A 32 1.28 -4.71 -11.78
CA VAL A 32 0.24 -3.80 -11.31
C VAL A 32 0.71 -2.35 -11.37
N LEU A 33 1.96 -2.05 -11.02
CA LEU A 33 2.52 -0.71 -11.09
C LEU A 33 2.52 -0.16 -12.53
N GLN A 34 2.80 -0.99 -13.53
CA GLN A 34 2.66 -0.58 -14.93
C GLN A 34 1.21 -0.24 -15.27
N GLU A 35 0.24 -1.05 -14.83
CA GLU A 35 -1.18 -0.75 -15.01
C GLU A 35 -1.60 0.55 -14.33
N VAL A 36 -1.05 0.84 -13.14
CA VAL A 36 -1.26 2.12 -12.44
C VAL A 36 -0.81 3.28 -13.31
N TRP A 37 0.39 3.22 -13.87
CA TRP A 37 0.92 4.29 -14.72
C TRP A 37 0.14 4.45 -16.02
N LEU A 38 -0.28 3.36 -16.66
CA LEU A 38 -1.14 3.40 -17.85
C LEU A 38 -2.50 4.04 -17.53
N ASN A 39 -3.10 3.67 -16.40
CA ASN A 39 -4.38 4.24 -15.96
C ASN A 39 -4.22 5.71 -15.57
N ALA A 40 -3.15 6.09 -14.88
CA ALA A 40 -2.85 7.48 -14.54
C ALA A 40 -2.68 8.31 -15.82
N PHE A 41 -1.90 7.84 -16.79
CA PHE A 41 -1.69 8.55 -18.06
C PHE A 41 -2.99 8.79 -18.81
N ARG A 42 -3.87 7.79 -18.89
CA ARG A 42 -5.18 7.90 -19.55
C ARG A 42 -6.14 8.85 -18.85
N ASN A 43 -6.06 8.95 -17.52
CA ASN A 43 -7.03 9.68 -16.70
C ASN A 43 -6.53 11.04 -16.17
N ILE A 44 -5.25 11.39 -16.40
CA ILE A 44 -4.66 12.63 -15.85
C ILE A 44 -5.40 13.89 -16.29
N GLY A 45 -6.01 13.89 -17.47
CA GLY A 45 -6.84 15.01 -17.95
C GLY A 45 -8.12 15.25 -17.13
N GLY A 46 -8.55 14.26 -16.33
CA GLY A 46 -9.69 14.39 -15.41
C GLY A 46 -9.30 14.88 -14.01
N LEU A 47 -8.00 15.00 -13.71
CA LEU A 47 -7.53 15.50 -12.42
C LEU A 47 -7.91 16.99 -12.30
N GLN A 48 -8.85 17.27 -11.39
CA GLN A 48 -9.36 18.62 -11.19
C GLN A 48 -8.25 19.56 -10.71
N GLN A 49 -8.27 20.80 -11.18
CA GLN A 49 -7.33 21.81 -10.68
C GLN A 49 -7.51 22.00 -9.17
N GLY A 50 -6.40 21.93 -8.42
CA GLY A 50 -6.40 22.00 -6.95
C GLY A 50 -6.67 20.66 -6.24
N ALA A 51 -6.95 19.57 -6.96
CA ALA A 51 -6.97 18.24 -6.36
C ALA A 51 -5.55 17.81 -5.96
N ARG A 52 -5.43 17.17 -4.79
CA ARG A 52 -4.14 16.60 -4.36
C ARG A 52 -3.81 15.36 -5.19
N LEU A 53 -2.58 15.33 -5.70
CA LEU A 53 -2.06 14.27 -6.56
C LEU A 53 -1.96 12.92 -5.82
N ALA A 54 -1.53 12.94 -4.55
CA ALA A 54 -1.33 11.75 -3.73
C ALA A 54 -2.58 10.85 -3.62
N PRO A 55 -3.73 11.33 -3.09
CA PRO A 55 -4.92 10.48 -2.99
C PRO A 55 -5.44 10.04 -4.37
N TRP A 56 -5.24 10.83 -5.41
CA TRP A 56 -5.63 10.44 -6.77
C TRP A 56 -4.81 9.24 -7.27
N LEU A 57 -3.47 9.29 -7.14
CA LEU A 57 -2.59 8.18 -7.52
C LEU A 57 -2.86 6.93 -6.67
N TYR A 58 -3.03 7.06 -5.35
CA TYR A 58 -3.35 5.90 -4.50
C TYR A 58 -4.72 5.29 -4.79
N THR A 59 -5.69 6.10 -5.22
CA THR A 59 -6.99 5.58 -5.66
C THR A 59 -6.82 4.70 -6.91
N ILE A 60 -5.99 5.13 -7.86
CA ILE A 60 -5.67 4.33 -9.06
C ILE A 60 -4.91 3.07 -8.65
N ALA A 61 -3.88 3.19 -7.80
CA ALA A 61 -3.09 2.07 -7.32
C ALA A 61 -3.91 0.98 -6.65
N ARG A 62 -4.76 1.38 -5.70
CA ARG A 62 -5.66 0.47 -5.01
C ARG A 62 -6.63 -0.22 -5.96
N ARG A 63 -7.24 0.53 -6.90
CA ARG A 63 -8.16 -0.05 -7.89
C ARG A 63 -7.46 -1.07 -8.79
N SER A 64 -6.24 -0.78 -9.26
CA SER A 64 -5.43 -1.74 -10.03
C SER A 64 -5.12 -3.00 -9.21
N ALA A 65 -4.70 -2.86 -7.94
CA ALA A 65 -4.47 -4.00 -7.06
C ALA A 65 -5.74 -4.86 -6.84
N MET A 66 -6.90 -4.24 -6.62
CA MET A 66 -8.16 -4.97 -6.47
C MET A 66 -8.59 -5.68 -7.76
N ASN A 67 -8.33 -5.09 -8.92
CA ASN A 67 -8.60 -5.72 -10.20
C ASN A 67 -7.67 -6.92 -10.44
N HIS A 68 -6.39 -6.81 -10.07
CA HIS A 68 -5.45 -7.94 -10.08
C HIS A 68 -5.98 -9.10 -9.25
N TYR A 69 -6.43 -8.85 -8.01
CA TYR A 69 -7.02 -9.88 -7.15
C TYR A 69 -8.27 -10.53 -7.75
N ARG A 70 -9.19 -9.75 -8.33
CA ARG A 70 -10.38 -10.29 -9.00
C ARG A 70 -10.01 -11.17 -10.19
N GLY A 71 -9.03 -10.74 -10.99
CA GLY A 71 -8.52 -11.52 -12.13
C GLY A 71 -7.81 -12.80 -11.68
N ALA A 72 -6.98 -12.73 -10.64
CA ALA A 72 -6.31 -13.89 -10.05
C ALA A 72 -7.31 -14.89 -9.48
N TYR A 73 -8.36 -14.41 -8.78
CA TYR A 73 -9.43 -15.26 -8.29
C TYR A 73 -10.21 -15.94 -9.44
N ALA A 74 -10.53 -15.20 -10.51
CA ALA A 74 -11.18 -15.77 -11.68
C ALA A 74 -10.33 -16.83 -12.39
N ARG A 75 -9.00 -16.64 -12.46
CA ARG A 75 -8.06 -17.64 -13.00
C ARG A 75 -7.95 -18.88 -12.10
N ARG A 76 -7.86 -18.70 -10.77
CA ARG A 76 -7.82 -19.82 -9.80
C ARG A 76 -9.15 -20.57 -9.67
N ALA A 77 -10.29 -19.92 -9.92
CA ALA A 77 -11.56 -20.62 -10.00
C ALA A 77 -11.63 -21.61 -11.18
N ILE A 78 -10.77 -21.44 -12.19
CA ILE A 78 -10.59 -22.38 -13.31
C ILE A 78 -9.58 -23.48 -12.92
N ASP A 79 -8.56 -23.14 -12.13
CA ASP A 79 -7.53 -24.05 -11.62
C ASP A 79 -7.78 -24.41 -10.14
N ALA A 80 -8.62 -25.41 -9.89
CA ALA A 80 -9.15 -25.81 -8.57
C ALA A 80 -8.13 -26.30 -7.52
N ASP A 81 -6.82 -26.09 -7.72
CA ASP A 81 -5.74 -26.61 -6.87
C ASP A 81 -4.73 -25.52 -6.42
N ALA A 82 -5.03 -24.24 -6.64
CA ALA A 82 -4.11 -23.16 -6.25
C ALA A 82 -4.26 -22.77 -4.77
N PRO A 83 -3.18 -22.81 -3.96
CA PRO A 83 -3.23 -22.44 -2.55
C PRO A 83 -3.60 -20.97 -2.32
N ALA A 84 -4.31 -20.70 -1.22
CA ALA A 84 -4.59 -19.35 -0.75
C ALA A 84 -3.27 -18.61 -0.42
N PRO A 85 -3.17 -17.29 -0.69
CA PRO A 85 -1.97 -16.55 -0.35
C PRO A 85 -1.80 -16.51 1.17
N ASN A 86 -0.69 -17.09 1.64
CA ASN A 86 -0.24 -16.97 3.02
C ASN A 86 0.46 -15.62 3.19
N ALA A 87 0.11 -14.90 4.25
CA ALA A 87 0.51 -13.52 4.53
C ALA A 87 1.97 -13.36 5.03
N ASN A 88 2.94 -13.86 4.27
CA ASN A 88 4.36 -13.66 4.56
C ASN A 88 5.00 -12.82 3.45
N LEU A 89 4.92 -11.50 3.58
CA LEU A 89 5.74 -10.58 2.77
C LEU A 89 7.20 -10.66 3.21
N GLU A 90 8.12 -10.73 2.26
CA GLU A 90 9.54 -10.54 2.54
C GLU A 90 9.79 -9.07 2.99
N PRO A 91 10.66 -8.85 3.98
CA PRO A 91 11.07 -7.50 4.37
C PRO A 91 11.75 -6.78 3.21
N ILE A 92 11.37 -5.52 2.95
CA ILE A 92 12.08 -4.65 2.01
C ILE A 92 13.41 -4.26 2.65
N GLU A 93 14.53 -4.50 1.97
CA GLU A 93 15.83 -3.96 2.39
C GLU A 93 15.81 -2.43 2.24
N PRO A 94 16.03 -1.67 3.33
CA PRO A 94 16.03 -0.22 3.29
C PRO A 94 17.24 0.29 2.51
N THR A 95 17.00 1.21 1.57
CA THR A 95 18.04 1.94 0.85
C THR A 95 18.68 3.00 1.74
N ASP A 96 19.97 2.80 2.04
CA ASP A 96 20.98 3.69 2.64
C ASP A 96 20.50 4.94 3.40
N ASP A 97 20.35 4.82 4.73
CA ASP A 97 20.75 5.84 5.71
C ASP A 97 20.84 5.23 7.13
N ALA A 98 22.06 4.94 7.56
CA ALA A 98 22.40 4.05 8.68
C ALA A 98 22.13 4.59 10.10
N PHE A 99 21.33 5.65 10.28
CA PHE A 99 21.02 6.22 11.60
C PHE A 99 19.51 6.24 11.95
N HIS A 100 18.64 5.80 11.03
CA HIS A 100 17.19 5.62 11.26
C HIS A 100 16.73 4.15 11.20
N LEU A 101 17.67 3.23 10.98
CA LEU A 101 17.43 1.85 10.55
C LEU A 101 16.68 0.98 11.58
N GLU A 102 16.98 1.14 12.86
CA GLU A 102 16.39 0.32 13.95
C GLU A 102 14.87 0.56 14.10
N ASN A 103 14.40 1.79 13.83
CA ASN A 103 12.96 2.10 13.81
C ASN A 103 12.29 1.70 12.50
N ALA A 104 12.98 1.80 11.37
CA ALA A 104 12.43 1.46 10.05
C ALA A 104 12.19 -0.04 9.90
N GLU A 105 13.14 -0.87 10.32
CA GLU A 105 13.01 -2.32 10.32
C GLU A 105 11.87 -2.79 11.22
N LEU A 106 11.78 -2.23 12.44
CA LEU A 106 10.71 -2.55 13.39
C LEU A 106 9.33 -2.15 12.86
N VAL A 107 9.22 -0.99 12.17
CA VAL A 107 7.98 -0.57 11.50
C VAL A 107 7.65 -1.49 10.33
N HIS A 108 8.61 -1.85 9.47
CA HIS A 108 8.39 -2.76 8.35
C HIS A 108 7.95 -4.14 8.82
N PHE A 109 8.56 -4.64 9.88
CA PHE A 109 8.18 -5.86 10.58
C PHE A 109 6.75 -5.79 11.11
N GLY A 110 6.42 -4.74 11.87
CA GLY A 110 5.10 -4.57 12.45
C GLY A 110 4.01 -4.48 11.38
N LEU A 111 4.25 -3.72 10.31
CA LEU A 111 3.35 -3.62 9.17
C LEU A 111 3.17 -4.97 8.44
N GLY A 112 4.23 -5.76 8.29
CA GLY A 112 4.17 -7.08 7.66
C GLY A 112 3.29 -8.08 8.43
N ARG A 113 3.18 -7.93 9.75
CA ARG A 113 2.37 -8.79 10.64
C ARG A 113 0.89 -8.42 10.70
N LEU A 114 0.51 -7.26 10.18
CA LEU A 114 -0.88 -6.82 10.14
C LEU A 114 -1.66 -7.49 9.01
N GLU A 115 -2.96 -7.65 9.23
CA GLU A 115 -3.88 -7.98 8.15
C GLU A 115 -3.88 -6.89 7.07
N VAL A 116 -4.07 -7.28 5.81
CA VAL A 116 -3.98 -6.39 4.65
C VAL A 116 -4.82 -5.11 4.81
N PRO A 117 -6.08 -5.13 5.30
CA PRO A 117 -6.86 -3.90 5.46
C PRO A 117 -6.30 -2.93 6.50
N GLN A 118 -5.64 -3.43 7.55
CA GLN A 118 -4.99 -2.60 8.57
C GLN A 118 -3.67 -2.04 8.06
N ARG A 119 -2.89 -2.87 7.36
CA ARG A 119 -1.62 -2.52 6.73
C ARG A 119 -1.81 -1.45 5.65
N GLU A 120 -2.79 -1.63 4.76
CA GLU A 120 -3.19 -0.66 3.72
C GLU A 120 -3.52 0.70 4.36
N LEU A 121 -4.36 0.69 5.40
CA LEU A 121 -4.80 1.89 6.09
C LEU A 121 -3.65 2.66 6.74
N LEU A 122 -2.76 1.98 7.45
CA LEU A 122 -1.61 2.62 8.09
C LEU A 122 -0.58 3.09 7.07
N THR A 123 -0.40 2.35 5.97
CA THR A 123 0.50 2.77 4.89
C THR A 123 0.04 4.09 4.29
N LEU A 124 -1.25 4.22 3.94
CA LEU A 124 -1.79 5.48 3.43
C LEU A 124 -1.69 6.63 4.43
N TYR A 125 -1.86 6.34 5.73
CA TYR A 125 -1.76 7.36 6.77
C TYR A 125 -0.33 7.89 6.95
N PHE A 126 0.69 7.03 6.86
CA PHE A 126 2.08 7.40 7.16
C PHE A 126 2.93 7.76 5.93
N LEU A 127 2.63 7.26 4.72
CA LEU A 127 3.55 7.44 3.58
C LEU A 127 3.56 8.86 3.01
N ASP A 128 2.42 9.56 3.04
CA ASP A 128 2.24 10.89 2.44
C ASP A 128 1.33 11.81 3.28
N ASP A 129 1.22 11.53 4.58
CA ASP A 129 0.40 12.28 5.54
C ASP A 129 -1.03 12.53 5.02
N LEU A 130 -1.67 11.51 4.43
CA LEU A 130 -3.02 11.66 3.93
C LEU A 130 -3.97 11.94 5.09
N SER A 131 -4.84 12.93 4.89
CA SER A 131 -5.92 13.20 5.83
C SER A 131 -6.93 12.05 5.85
N ILE A 132 -7.69 11.95 6.94
CA ILE A 132 -8.78 10.97 7.08
C ILE A 132 -9.77 11.04 5.91
N ALA A 133 -10.04 12.24 5.38
CA ALA A 133 -10.94 12.43 4.25
C ALA A 133 -10.35 11.87 2.94
N GLU A 134 -9.05 12.05 2.73
CA GLU A 134 -8.35 11.52 1.56
C GLU A 134 -8.23 9.99 1.61
N ILE A 135 -7.91 9.44 2.78
CA ILE A 135 -7.91 7.98 2.99
C ILE A 135 -9.30 7.42 2.74
N ALA A 136 -10.36 8.11 3.20
CA ALA A 136 -11.74 7.72 2.92
C ALA A 136 -12.04 7.68 1.42
N THR A 137 -11.53 8.64 0.65
CA THR A 137 -11.62 8.66 -0.82
C THR A 137 -10.88 7.48 -1.45
N VAL A 138 -9.63 7.23 -1.06
CA VAL A 138 -8.82 6.13 -1.60
C VAL A 138 -9.48 4.78 -1.31
N LEU A 139 -9.93 4.58 -0.06
CA LEU A 139 -10.49 3.32 0.40
C LEU A 139 -11.97 3.12 0.04
N GLU A 140 -12.65 4.16 -0.43
CA GLU A 140 -14.10 4.18 -0.71
C GLU A 140 -14.95 3.78 0.52
N ILE A 141 -14.60 4.32 1.69
CA ILE A 141 -15.31 4.08 2.96
C ILE A 141 -15.61 5.39 3.71
N PRO A 142 -16.58 5.41 4.65
CA PRO A 142 -16.88 6.63 5.39
C PRO A 142 -15.68 7.14 6.24
N PRO A 143 -15.48 8.46 6.38
CA PRO A 143 -14.43 9.04 7.23
C PRO A 143 -14.50 8.59 8.69
N GLY A 144 -15.71 8.35 9.22
CA GLY A 144 -15.89 7.78 10.57
C GLY A 144 -15.33 6.37 10.69
N THR A 145 -15.46 5.56 9.64
CA THR A 145 -14.90 4.20 9.55
C THR A 145 -13.38 4.24 9.44
N VAL A 146 -12.81 5.21 8.70
CA VAL A 146 -11.36 5.42 8.67
C VAL A 146 -10.83 5.67 10.08
N LYS A 147 -11.46 6.58 10.84
CA LYS A 147 -11.05 6.88 12.23
C LYS A 147 -11.06 5.65 13.13
N SER A 148 -12.15 4.90 13.13
CA SER A 148 -12.30 3.73 13.99
C SER A 148 -11.31 2.62 13.61
N ARG A 149 -11.15 2.34 12.31
CA ARG A 149 -10.18 1.36 11.81
C ARG A 149 -8.73 1.78 12.07
N LEU A 150 -8.39 3.07 11.94
CA LEU A 150 -7.04 3.56 12.20
C LEU A 150 -6.69 3.44 13.69
N SER A 151 -7.66 3.70 14.57
CA SER A 151 -7.49 3.46 16.01
C SER A 151 -7.24 1.97 16.30
N ALA A 152 -8.00 1.06 15.68
CA ALA A 152 -7.82 -0.38 15.84
C ALA A 152 -6.46 -0.86 15.29
N ALA A 153 -6.10 -0.45 14.08
CA ALA A 153 -4.84 -0.81 13.44
C ALA A 153 -3.62 -0.32 14.24
N ARG A 154 -3.67 0.89 14.83
CA ARG A 154 -2.60 1.38 15.70
C ARG A 154 -2.45 0.58 16.99
N ARG A 155 -3.57 0.15 17.60
CA ARG A 155 -3.51 -0.73 18.78
C ARG A 155 -2.89 -2.08 18.44
N GLU A 156 -3.26 -2.63 17.30
CA GLU A 156 -2.74 -3.91 16.85
C GLU A 156 -1.25 -3.83 16.49
N LEU A 157 -0.83 -2.79 15.77
CA LEU A 157 0.57 -2.53 15.50
C LEU A 157 1.36 -2.43 16.81
N ARG A 158 0.86 -1.64 17.78
CA ARG A 158 1.50 -1.52 19.09
C ARG A 158 1.64 -2.87 19.79
N ARG A 159 0.58 -3.69 19.82
CA ARG A 159 0.63 -5.04 20.40
C ARG A 159 1.75 -5.89 19.77
N ILE A 160 1.84 -5.88 18.44
CA ILE A 160 2.87 -6.62 17.70
C ILE A 160 4.28 -6.13 18.05
N LEU A 161 4.49 -4.82 18.14
CA LEU A 161 5.79 -4.24 18.47
C LEU A 161 6.20 -4.50 19.92
N ASP A 162 5.27 -4.39 20.86
CA ASP A 162 5.51 -4.67 22.28
C ASP A 162 5.88 -6.16 22.50
N GLU A 163 5.25 -7.08 21.75
CA GLU A 163 5.57 -8.51 21.75
C GLU A 163 6.91 -8.86 21.12
N GLU A 164 7.39 -8.05 20.18
CA GLU A 164 8.71 -8.23 19.58
C GLU A 164 9.80 -7.68 20.50
N ALA A 165 9.59 -6.50 21.09
CA ALA A 165 10.51 -5.93 22.07
C ALA A 165 10.73 -6.88 23.26
N SER A 166 9.64 -7.49 23.77
CA SER A 166 9.70 -8.45 24.88
C SER A 166 10.39 -9.77 24.53
N ARG A 167 10.64 -10.07 23.25
CA ARG A 167 11.36 -11.27 22.80
C ARG A 167 12.88 -11.09 22.73
N HIS A 168 13.34 -9.84 22.70
CA HIS A 168 14.76 -9.46 22.64
C HIS A 168 15.31 -9.00 24.01
N GLU A 169 14.48 -9.04 25.07
CA GLU A 169 14.87 -8.90 26.49
C GLU A 169 15.16 -10.26 27.14
#